data_AF-A0A3S1PH23-F1
#
_entry.id   AF-A0A3S1PH23-F1
#
_cell.length_a   1.000
_cell.length_b   1.000
_cell.length_c   1.000
_cell.angle_alpha   90.00
_cell.angle_beta   90.00
_cell.angle_gamma   90.00
#
_symmetry.space_group_name_H-M   'P 1'
#
loop_
_entity.id
_entity.type
_entity.pdbx_description
1 polymer ?
#
loop_
_entity_poly.entity_id
_entity_poly.type
_entity_poly.pdbx_seq_one_letter_code
_entity_poly.pdbx_strand_id
1 'polypeptide(L)'
;YQRRETDLVIIVTPYLVKPVDPSKKLVEPTDGTQPASNADYFLNNTEEVKDSDAGRTVALADGRVTQPAAAASAGHFLDLPKD
;
A
#
# COMPACT_ATOMS: atom_id res chain seq x y z
N TYR A 1 55.21 -5.05 33.39
CA TYR A 1 53.80 -5.37 33.08
C TYR A 1 53.36 -4.41 31.98
N GLN A 2 52.93 -4.90 30.81
CA GLN A 2 52.37 -4.04 29.75
C GLN A 2 50.86 -4.28 29.71
N ARG A 3 50.08 -3.21 29.90
CA ARG A 3 48.62 -3.25 29.91
C ARG A 3 48.13 -3.11 28.46
N ARG A 4 47.27 -4.03 28.01
CA ARG A 4 46.62 -3.94 26.70
C ARG A 4 45.18 -3.51 26.93
N GLU A 5 44.88 -2.28 26.54
CA GLU A 5 43.54 -1.72 26.58
C GLU A 5 43.02 -1.64 25.14
N THR A 6 41.74 -1.95 24.96
CA THR A 6 41.04 -1.92 23.67
C THR A 6 39.84 -1.01 23.80
N ASP A 7 39.75 -0.02 22.92
CA ASP A 7 38.67 0.96 22.90
C ASP A 7 37.64 0.58 21.82
N LEU A 8 36.36 0.60 22.20
CA LEU A 8 35.23 0.41 21.31
C LEU A 8 34.58 1.77 21.04
N VAL A 9 34.46 2.15 19.77
CA VAL A 9 33.78 3.37 19.34
C VAL A 9 32.59 3.03 18.46
N ILE A 10 31.42 3.56 18.80
CA ILE A 10 30.21 3.47 17.98
C ILE A 10 29.88 4.87 17.49
N ILE A 11 29.80 5.06 16.17
CA ILE A 11 29.44 6.34 15.53
C ILE A 11 28.09 6.17 14.85
N VAL A 12 27.12 6.99 15.23
CA VAL A 12 25.82 7.06 14.57
C VAL A 12 25.67 8.43 13.94
N THR A 13 25.45 8.47 12.62
CA THR A 13 25.20 9.69 11.85
C THR A 13 23.75 9.69 11.36
N PRO A 14 22.78 10.07 12.20
CA PRO A 14 21.40 10.18 11.72
C PRO A 14 21.31 11.34 10.72
N TYR A 15 20.53 11.17 9.66
CA TYR A 15 20.17 12.25 8.75
C TYR A 15 18.71 12.66 9.00
N LEU A 16 18.45 13.96 8.97
CA LEU A 16 17.10 14.48 8.90
C LEU A 16 16.70 14.55 7.42
N VAL A 17 15.65 13.80 7.05
CA VAL A 17 15.00 13.99 5.76
C VAL A 17 14.41 15.39 5.70
N LYS A 18 14.42 16.00 4.51
CA LYS A 18 13.85 17.33 4.30
C LYS A 18 12.37 17.32 4.70
N PRO A 19 11.92 18.23 5.56
CA PRO A 19 10.50 18.35 5.88
C PRO A 19 9.69 18.60 4.61
N VAL A 20 8.50 18.00 4.55
CA VAL A 20 7.52 18.32 3.53
C VAL A 20 7.01 19.75 3.74
N ASP A 21 6.68 20.44 2.65
CA ASP A 21 6.09 21.79 2.69
C ASP A 21 4.76 21.73 3.46
N PRO A 22 4.60 22.48 4.56
CA PRO A 22 3.40 22.41 5.41
C PRO A 22 2.13 22.89 4.68
N SER A 23 2.28 23.63 3.57
CA SER A 23 1.17 24.09 2.74
C SER A 23 0.66 23.02 1.78
N LYS A 24 1.40 21.91 1.60
CA LYS A 24 1.03 20.84 0.69
C LYS A 24 0.33 19.72 1.46
N LYS A 25 -0.82 19.27 0.93
CA LYS A 25 -1.47 18.04 1.42
C LYS A 25 -0.52 16.86 1.18
N LEU A 26 -0.22 16.13 2.25
CA LEU A 26 0.49 14.86 2.14
C LEU A 26 -0.43 13.84 1.48
N VAL A 27 0.09 13.13 0.48
CA VAL A 27 -0.66 12.06 -0.17
C VAL A 27 -0.59 10.83 0.74
N GLU A 28 -1.75 10.34 1.13
CA GLU A 28 -1.88 9.11 1.92
C GLU A 28 -1.96 7.90 0.98
N PRO A 29 -1.51 6.71 1.39
CA PRO A 29 -1.62 5.50 0.57
C PRO A 29 -3.05 5.18 0.12
N THR A 30 -4.04 5.61 0.91
CA THR A 30 -5.48 5.43 0.67
C THR A 30 -6.12 6.59 -0.10
N ASP A 31 -5.34 7.60 -0.52
CA ASP A 31 -5.87 8.66 -1.37
C ASP A 31 -6.19 8.10 -2.76
N GLY A 32 -7.43 8.29 -3.22
CA GLY A 32 -7.89 7.85 -4.55
C GLY A 32 -8.38 6.39 -4.61
N THR A 33 -8.64 5.81 -3.44
CA THR A 33 -9.14 4.45 -3.30
C THR A 33 -10.34 4.37 -2.35
N GLN A 34 -11.12 3.31 -2.50
CA GLN A 34 -12.36 3.07 -1.77
C GLN A 34 -12.44 1.62 -1.31
N PRO A 35 -13.24 1.33 -0.27
CA PRO A 35 -13.59 -0.05 0.07
C PRO A 35 -14.21 -0.77 -1.13
N ALA A 36 -13.75 -2.00 -1.34
CA ALA A 36 -14.32 -2.90 -2.34
C ALA A 36 -15.80 -3.18 -2.08
N SER A 37 -16.59 -3.36 -3.15
CA SER A 37 -17.97 -3.86 -3.00
C SER A 37 -17.97 -5.34 -2.62
N ASN A 38 -19.12 -5.88 -2.20
CA ASN A 38 -19.23 -7.32 -1.92
C ASN A 38 -18.83 -8.18 -3.13
N ALA A 39 -19.16 -7.75 -4.35
CA ALA A 39 -18.79 -8.48 -5.55
C ALA A 39 -17.26 -8.48 -5.77
N ASP A 40 -16.62 -7.33 -5.56
CA ASP A 40 -15.16 -7.20 -5.61
C ASP A 40 -14.47 -8.10 -4.57
N TYR A 41 -15.00 -8.13 -3.36
CA TYR A 41 -14.45 -8.94 -2.27
C TYR A 41 -14.58 -10.45 -2.56
N PHE A 42 -15.78 -10.92 -2.91
CA PHE A 42 -16.02 -12.37 -3.06
C PHE A 42 -15.54 -12.95 -4.40
N LEU A 43 -15.61 -12.18 -5.49
CA LEU A 43 -15.26 -12.69 -6.83
C LEU A 43 -13.80 -12.41 -7.19
N ASN A 44 -13.25 -11.30 -6.68
CA ASN A 44 -11.92 -10.83 -7.05
C ASN A 44 -10.93 -10.82 -5.86
N ASN A 45 -11.35 -11.24 -4.66
CA ASN A 45 -10.54 -11.20 -3.44
C ASN A 45 -9.86 -9.84 -3.24
N THR A 46 -10.59 -8.76 -3.53
CA THR A 46 -10.09 -7.40 -3.48
C THR A 46 -10.73 -6.68 -2.32
N GLU A 47 -9.92 -6.07 -1.44
CA GLU A 47 -10.41 -5.32 -0.28
C GLU A 47 -10.53 -3.82 -0.54
N GLU A 48 -9.76 -3.31 -1.51
CA GLU A 48 -9.73 -1.90 -1.88
C GLU A 48 -9.59 -1.73 -3.40
N VAL A 49 -10.37 -0.81 -3.96
CA VAL A 49 -10.40 -0.49 -5.40
C VAL A 49 -10.12 0.97 -5.63
N LYS A 50 -9.54 1.32 -6.77
CA LYS A 50 -9.40 2.72 -7.19
C LYS A 50 -10.76 3.36 -7.43
N ASP A 51 -10.88 4.65 -7.18
CA ASP A 51 -12.11 5.42 -7.47
C ASP A 51 -12.57 5.27 -8.92
N SER A 52 -11.63 5.16 -9.86
CA SER A 52 -11.91 4.98 -11.29
C SER A 52 -12.52 3.62 -11.64
N ASP A 53 -12.28 2.61 -10.82
CA ASP A 53 -12.69 1.22 -11.04
C ASP A 53 -13.89 0.81 -10.17
N ALA A 54 -14.41 1.77 -9.39
CA ALA A 54 -15.61 1.64 -8.58
C ALA A 54 -16.78 1.07 -9.36
N GLY A 55 -17.39 -0.02 -8.86
CA GLY A 55 -18.60 -0.57 -9.45
C GLY A 55 -18.38 -1.25 -10.82
N ARG A 56 -17.13 -1.44 -11.24
CA ARG A 56 -16.85 -2.13 -12.50
C ARG A 56 -17.15 -3.61 -12.41
N THR A 57 -16.81 -4.28 -11.31
CA THR A 57 -17.10 -5.71 -11.11
C THR A 57 -18.59 -6.01 -11.05
N VAL A 58 -19.38 -5.15 -10.41
CA VAL A 58 -20.85 -5.27 -10.43
C VAL A 58 -21.39 -5.05 -11.85
N ALA A 59 -20.80 -4.14 -12.63
CA ALA A 59 -21.18 -3.94 -14.03
C ALA A 59 -20.79 -5.14 -14.92
N LEU A 60 -19.68 -5.83 -14.63
CA LEU A 60 -19.33 -7.10 -15.26
C LEU A 60 -20.31 -8.21 -14.86
N ALA A 61 -20.64 -8.32 -13.57
CA ALA A 61 -21.59 -9.32 -13.06
C ALA A 61 -22.99 -9.15 -13.67
N ASP A 62 -23.41 -7.90 -13.90
CA ASP A 62 -24.67 -7.56 -14.55
C ASP A 62 -24.59 -7.58 -16.10
N GLY A 63 -23.46 -7.97 -16.68
CA GLY A 63 -23.26 -8.09 -18.13
C GLY A 63 -23.21 -6.75 -18.89
N ARG A 64 -23.08 -5.62 -18.19
CA ARG A 64 -22.99 -4.27 -18.79
C ARG A 64 -21.59 -3.92 -19.29
N VAL A 65 -20.57 -4.69 -18.91
CA VAL A 65 -19.17 -4.53 -19.31
C VAL A 65 -18.59 -5.89 -19.69
N THR A 66 -17.84 -5.96 -20.80
CA THR A 66 -17.30 -7.21 -21.36
C THR A 66 -15.81 -7.43 -21.13
N GLN A 67 -15.10 -6.43 -20.59
CA GLN A 67 -13.65 -6.47 -20.39
C GLN A 67 -13.30 -6.50 -18.89
N PRO A 68 -12.69 -7.57 -18.38
CA PRO A 68 -12.12 -7.57 -17.04
C PRO A 68 -10.99 -6.56 -16.97
N ALA A 69 -11.02 -5.69 -15.95
CA ALA A 69 -9.86 -4.88 -15.63
C ALA A 69 -8.77 -5.80 -15.06
N ALA A 70 -7.51 -5.54 -15.39
CA ALA A 70 -6.41 -6.09 -14.60
C ALA A 70 -6.65 -5.67 -13.15
N ALA A 71 -6.67 -6.62 -12.21
CA ALA A 71 -6.91 -6.33 -10.81
C ALA A 71 -5.82 -5.36 -10.32
N ALA A 72 -6.11 -4.07 -10.36
CA ALA A 72 -5.29 -3.05 -9.73
C ALA A 72 -5.62 -3.15 -8.24
N SER A 73 -5.04 -4.17 -7.59
CA SER A 73 -5.03 -4.29 -6.13
C SER A 73 -4.38 -3.00 -5.61
N ALA A 74 -5.18 -2.15 -4.99
CA ALA A 74 -4.68 -1.13 -4.09
C ALA A 74 -4.53 -1.77 -2.70
N GLY A 75 -3.40 -1.52 -2.02
CA GLY A 75 -3.18 -1.87 -0.61
C GLY A 75 -3.46 -3.33 -0.20
N HIS A 76 -2.55 -4.27 -0.46
CA HIS A 76 -2.66 -5.65 0.05
C HIS A 76 -2.09 -5.76 1.47
N PHE A 77 -2.89 -5.48 2.52
CA PHE A 77 -2.42 -5.48 3.92
C PHE A 77 -2.22 -6.89 4.52
N LEU A 78 -2.76 -7.95 3.89
CA LEU A 78 -2.81 -9.30 4.47
C LEU A 78 -2.29 -10.41 3.53
N ASP A 79 -1.21 -10.18 2.77
CA ASP A 79 -0.48 -11.31 2.16
C ASP A 79 0.55 -11.80 3.17
N LEU A 80 0.14 -12.69 4.08
CA LEU A 80 1.14 -13.45 4.82
C LEU A 80 1.67 -14.55 3.90
N PRO A 81 3.00 -14.69 3.77
CA PRO A 81 3.59 -15.80 3.04
C PRO A 81 3.00 -17.11 3.57
N LYS A 82 2.49 -17.95 2.68
CA LYS A 82 2.27 -19.35 3.02
C LYS A 82 3.62 -20.04 2.90
N ASP A 83 4.15 -20.53 4.01
CA ASP A 83 5.31 -21.42 4.05
C ASP A 83 5.12 -22.62 3.10
#